data_AF-A0A239DL91-F1
#
_entry.id   AF-A0A239DL91-F1
#
_cell.length_a   1.000
_cell.length_b   1.000
_cell.length_c   1.000
_cell.angle_alpha   90.00
_cell.angle_beta   90.00
_cell.angle_gamma   90.00
#
_symmetry.space_group_name_H-M   'P 1'
#
loop_
_entity.id
_entity.type
_entity.pdbx_description
1 polymer ?
#
loop_
_entity_poly.entity_id
_entity_poly.type
_entity_poly.pdbx_seq_one_letter_code
_entity_poly.pdbx_strand_id
1 'polypeptide(L)'
;MDVTARGVPATEAQVRSEVTHVLDRRAALQHPPYSLTVSDAVALGIGRLHSSRSLTGEVLARFAAGGSVDGDRLIEAARFEQGYASPEGFAALRCLVLWVHHRMHRAERHRSPGG
;
A
#
# COMPACT_ATOMS: atom_id res chain seq x y z
N MET A 1 11.44 4.48 -7.39
CA MET A 1 10.66 5.68 -7.82
C MET A 1 9.79 6.14 -6.67
N ASP A 2 9.75 7.44 -6.35
CA ASP A 2 8.93 7.92 -5.23
C ASP A 2 7.42 7.80 -5.51
N VAL A 3 6.72 7.21 -4.55
CA VAL A 3 5.25 7.20 -4.50
C VAL A 3 4.76 8.18 -3.45
N THR A 4 3.59 8.76 -3.67
CA THR A 4 3.00 9.74 -2.75
C THR A 4 1.56 9.37 -2.43
N ALA A 5 1.21 9.36 -1.14
CA ALA A 5 -0.14 9.28 -0.60
C ALA A 5 -0.52 10.62 0.03
N ARG A 6 -1.81 10.99 -0.03
CA ARG A 6 -2.34 12.21 0.58
C ARG A 6 -3.40 11.91 1.63
N GLY A 7 -3.48 12.75 2.65
CA GLY A 7 -4.53 12.71 3.68
C GLY A 7 -4.02 12.25 5.04
N VAL A 8 -4.96 11.98 5.95
CA VAL A 8 -4.68 11.49 7.30
C VAL A 8 -4.68 9.96 7.30
N PRO A 9 -3.72 9.30 7.97
CA PRO A 9 -3.71 7.83 8.05
C PRO A 9 -5.00 7.28 8.66
N ALA A 10 -5.67 6.40 7.91
CA ALA A 10 -6.90 5.76 8.31
C ALA A 10 -6.75 4.97 9.61
N THR A 11 -7.83 4.90 10.40
CA THR A 11 -7.88 4.09 11.62
C THR A 11 -7.83 2.60 11.28
N GLU A 12 -7.51 1.75 12.26
CA GLU A 12 -7.48 0.29 12.07
C GLU A 12 -8.81 -0.26 11.56
N ALA A 13 -9.93 0.24 12.06
CA ALA A 13 -11.27 -0.14 11.61
C ALA A 13 -11.51 0.22 10.14
N GLN A 14 -11.08 1.40 9.71
CA GLN A 14 -11.17 1.83 8.31
C GLN A 14 -10.27 1.00 7.40
N VAL A 15 -9.03 0.73 7.84
CA VAL A 15 -8.08 -0.14 7.11
C VAL A 15 -8.69 -1.51 6.88
N ARG A 16 -9.18 -2.16 7.93
CA ARG A 16 -9.80 -3.48 7.84
C ARG A 16 -11.02 -3.49 6.91
N SER A 17 -11.92 -2.52 7.07
CA SER A 17 -13.12 -2.42 6.23
C SER A 17 -12.78 -2.27 4.74
N GLU A 18 -11.84 -1.39 4.40
CA GLU A 18 -11.48 -1.16 2.99
C GLU A 18 -10.66 -2.32 2.41
N VAL A 19 -9.74 -2.91 3.18
CA VAL A 19 -8.96 -4.09 2.76
C VAL A 19 -9.90 -5.26 2.43
N THR A 20 -10.86 -5.57 3.30
CA THR A 20 -11.87 -6.61 3.03
C THR A 20 -12.64 -6.28 1.75
N HIS A 21 -13.16 -5.05 1.62
CA HIS A 21 -13.93 -4.65 0.45
C HIS A 21 -13.12 -4.75 -0.87
N VAL A 22 -11.86 -4.32 -0.86
CA VAL A 22 -10.98 -4.43 -2.03
C VAL A 22 -10.73 -5.89 -2.38
N LEU A 23 -10.45 -6.74 -1.41
CA LEU A 23 -10.16 -8.16 -1.65
C LEU A 23 -11.40 -8.91 -2.15
N ASP A 24 -12.58 -8.63 -1.60
CA ASP A 24 -13.85 -9.22 -2.06
C ASP A 24 -14.12 -8.83 -3.51
N ARG A 25 -13.99 -7.54 -3.86
CA ARG A 25 -14.18 -7.08 -5.24
C ARG A 25 -13.16 -7.69 -6.20
N ARG A 26 -11.91 -7.89 -5.76
CA ARG A 26 -10.90 -8.56 -6.58
C ARG A 26 -11.22 -10.05 -6.75
N ALA A 27 -11.70 -10.73 -5.72
CA ALA A 27 -12.07 -12.15 -5.80
C ALA A 27 -13.26 -12.40 -6.73
N ALA A 28 -14.16 -11.42 -6.87
CA ALA A 28 -15.30 -11.48 -7.78
C ALA A 28 -14.96 -11.33 -9.28
N LEU A 29 -13.70 -11.02 -9.63
CA LEU A 29 -13.27 -10.73 -11.00
C LEU A 29 -12.22 -11.75 -11.47
N GLN A 30 -12.38 -12.27 -12.69
CA GLN A 30 -11.37 -13.15 -13.31
C GLN A 30 -10.04 -12.42 -13.55
N HIS A 31 -10.11 -11.15 -13.95
CA HIS A 31 -8.96 -10.28 -14.18
C HIS A 31 -9.17 -8.92 -13.50
N PRO A 32 -8.89 -8.82 -12.19
CA PRO A 32 -9.12 -7.58 -11.46
C PRO A 32 -8.25 -6.45 -12.03
N PRO A 33 -8.82 -5.25 -12.28
CA PRO A 33 -8.05 -4.15 -12.83
C PRO A 33 -6.97 -3.72 -11.85
N TYR A 34 -5.85 -3.27 -12.39
CA TYR A 34 -4.71 -2.82 -11.61
C TYR A 34 -5.00 -1.58 -10.76
N SER A 35 -5.96 -0.76 -11.17
CA SER A 35 -6.45 0.40 -10.42
C SER A 35 -7.36 0.05 -9.24
N LEU A 36 -7.78 -1.20 -9.09
CA LEU A 36 -8.55 -1.66 -7.94
C LEU A 36 -7.62 -1.95 -6.77
N THR A 37 -7.32 -0.89 -6.03
CA THR A 37 -6.45 -0.85 -4.84
C THR A 37 -7.12 -0.07 -3.71
N VAL A 38 -6.52 -0.09 -2.52
CA VAL A 38 -6.92 0.78 -1.41
C VAL A 38 -6.70 2.27 -1.71
N SER A 39 -7.32 3.12 -0.90
CA SER A 39 -7.18 4.58 -0.89
C SER A 39 -5.85 5.01 -0.26
N ASP A 40 -5.49 6.28 -0.46
CA ASP A 40 -4.27 6.85 0.13
C ASP A 40 -4.30 6.86 1.66
N ALA A 41 -5.45 7.21 2.24
CA ALA A 41 -5.62 7.22 3.69
C ALA A 41 -5.41 5.80 4.27
N VAL A 42 -5.93 4.76 3.60
CA VAL A 42 -5.73 3.38 4.02
C VAL A 42 -4.30 2.90 3.76
N ALA A 43 -3.66 3.27 2.65
CA ALA A 43 -2.24 2.97 2.44
C ALA A 43 -1.37 3.54 3.58
N LEU A 44 -1.60 4.80 3.97
CA LEU A 44 -0.95 5.43 5.12
C LEU A 44 -1.28 4.72 6.44
N GLY A 45 -2.55 4.33 6.63
CA GLY A 45 -3.01 3.59 7.80
C GLY A 45 -2.31 2.24 7.95
N ILE A 46 -2.15 1.49 6.85
CA ILE A 46 -1.40 0.23 6.82
C ILE A 46 0.06 0.48 7.21
N GLY A 47 0.70 1.51 6.66
CA GLY A 47 2.07 1.90 7.06
C GLY A 47 2.19 2.17 8.55
N ARG A 48 1.22 2.90 9.14
CA ARG A 48 1.21 3.19 10.58
C ARG A 48 1.06 1.94 11.45
N LEU A 49 0.16 1.04 11.08
CA LEU A 49 -0.12 -0.20 11.84
C LEU A 49 1.07 -1.15 11.87
N HIS A 50 1.87 -1.17 10.81
CA HIS A 50 3.04 -2.03 10.68
C HIS A 50 4.38 -1.31 10.96
N SER A 51 4.32 -0.10 11.53
CA SER A 51 5.51 0.64 11.95
C SER A 51 6.16 -0.01 13.17
N SER A 52 7.49 -0.09 13.19
CA SER A 52 8.25 -0.61 14.32
C SER A 52 9.68 -0.03 14.34
N ARG A 53 10.51 -0.44 15.30
CA ARG A 53 11.94 -0.08 15.37
C ARG A 53 12.84 -0.95 14.47
N SER A 54 12.28 -1.88 13.69
CA SER A 54 13.04 -2.60 12.67
C SER A 54 13.33 -1.68 11.47
N LEU A 55 14.33 -2.03 10.66
CA LEU A 55 14.66 -1.28 9.44
C LEU A 55 13.46 -1.16 8.50
N THR A 56 12.70 -2.24 8.31
CA THR A 56 11.50 -2.30 7.47
C THR A 56 10.32 -1.56 8.11
N GLY A 57 10.18 -1.64 9.45
CA GLY A 57 9.21 -0.87 10.22
C GLY A 57 9.44 0.64 10.15
N GLU A 58 10.70 1.09 10.10
CA GLU A 58 11.04 2.52 9.94
C GLU A 58 10.68 3.06 8.55
N VAL A 59 10.80 2.24 7.50
CA VAL A 59 10.34 2.61 6.14
C VAL A 59 8.83 2.84 6.15
N LEU A 60 8.07 1.94 6.79
CA LEU A 60 6.62 2.05 6.92
C LEU A 60 6.22 3.26 7.79
N ALA A 61 6.95 3.54 8.86
CA ALA A 61 6.75 4.71 9.71
C ALA A 61 6.97 6.02 8.96
N ARG A 62 8.06 6.10 8.18
CA ARG A 62 8.36 7.28 7.36
C ARG A 62 7.29 7.51 6.30
N PHE A 63 6.84 6.45 5.65
CA PHE A 63 5.74 6.52 4.70
C PHE A 63 4.45 7.02 5.37
N ALA A 64 4.08 6.47 6.53
CA ALA A 64 2.87 6.86 7.24
C ALA A 64 2.90 8.33 7.73
N ALA A 65 4.08 8.84 8.08
CA ALA A 65 4.26 10.21 8.59
C ALA A 65 4.38 11.26 7.46
N GLY A 66 5.19 10.98 6.44
CA GLY A 66 5.49 11.94 5.37
C GLY A 66 4.64 11.77 4.11
N GLY A 67 3.99 10.61 3.94
CA GLY A 67 3.22 10.26 2.76
C GLY A 67 4.02 10.10 1.48
N SER A 68 5.34 10.22 1.51
CA SER A 68 6.21 10.01 0.36
C SER A 68 7.42 9.14 0.72
N VAL A 69 7.70 8.16 -0.12
CA VAL A 69 8.81 7.22 0.04
C VAL A 69 9.14 6.59 -1.31
N ASP A 70 10.37 6.10 -1.45
CA ASP A 70 10.73 5.26 -2.59
C ASP A 70 9.86 3.99 -2.63
N GLY A 71 9.17 3.79 -3.75
CA GLY A 71 8.20 2.72 -3.93
C GLY A 71 8.81 1.32 -3.89
N ASP A 72 10.02 1.16 -4.42
CA ASP A 72 10.71 -0.14 -4.42
C ASP A 72 11.09 -0.55 -2.99
N ARG A 73 11.62 0.39 -2.20
CA ARG A 73 11.87 0.18 -0.77
C ARG A 73 10.58 -0.09 0.02
N LEU A 74 9.48 0.59 -0.31
CA LEU A 74 8.21 0.35 0.37
C LEU A 74 7.64 -1.04 0.05
N ILE A 75 7.78 -1.52 -1.19
CA ILE A 75 7.41 -2.89 -1.58
C ILE A 75 8.28 -3.92 -0.85
N GLU A 76 9.59 -3.71 -0.82
CA GLU A 76 10.53 -4.60 -0.13
C GLU A 76 10.19 -4.70 1.35
N ALA A 77 10.01 -3.56 2.04
CA ALA A 77 9.63 -3.52 3.44
C ALA A 77 8.28 -4.23 3.69
N ALA A 78 7.26 -3.94 2.87
CA ALA A 78 5.95 -4.57 3.02
C ALA A 78 6.02 -6.10 2.81
N ARG A 79 6.79 -6.58 1.84
CA ARG A 79 6.97 -8.03 1.58
C ARG A 79 7.77 -8.71 2.68
N PHE A 80 8.76 -8.04 3.27
CA PHE A 80 9.48 -8.57 4.41
C PHE A 80 8.54 -8.75 5.61
N GLU A 81 7.79 -7.71 5.96
CA GLU A 81 6.84 -7.75 7.09
C GLU A 81 5.71 -8.78 6.87
N GLN A 82 5.33 -9.06 5.62
CA GLN A 82 4.39 -10.14 5.29
C GLN A 82 4.86 -11.51 5.80
N GLY A 83 6.18 -11.77 5.86
CA GLY A 83 6.73 -13.03 6.35
C GLY A 83 6.46 -13.29 7.84
N TYR A 84 6.10 -12.26 8.60
CA TYR A 84 5.90 -12.31 10.04
C TYR A 84 4.50 -11.87 10.48
N ALA A 85 3.68 -11.39 9.56
CA ALA A 85 2.36 -10.86 9.85
C ALA A 85 1.32 -11.96 10.09
N SER A 86 0.27 -11.61 10.86
CA SER A 86 -0.97 -12.39 10.90
C SER A 86 -1.64 -12.44 9.52
N PRO A 87 -2.63 -13.32 9.29
CA PRO A 87 -3.36 -13.34 8.02
C PRO A 87 -3.98 -11.98 7.63
N GLU A 88 -4.55 -11.26 8.61
CA GLU A 88 -5.08 -9.91 8.40
C GLU A 88 -3.98 -8.90 8.02
N GLY A 89 -2.85 -8.96 8.72
CA GLY A 89 -1.70 -8.10 8.44
C GLY A 89 -1.07 -8.41 7.07
N PHE A 90 -0.98 -9.68 6.70
CA PHE A 90 -0.53 -10.11 5.39
C PHE A 90 -1.42 -9.53 4.27
N ALA A 91 -2.74 -9.61 4.46
CA ALA A 91 -3.73 -9.08 3.53
C ALA A 91 -3.63 -7.55 3.38
N ALA A 92 -3.46 -6.84 4.50
CA ALA A 92 -3.25 -5.40 4.52
C ALA A 92 -1.96 -5.00 3.78
N LEU A 93 -0.82 -5.63 4.10
CA LEU A 93 0.45 -5.38 3.42
C LEU A 93 0.40 -5.74 1.93
N ARG A 94 -0.35 -6.78 1.54
CA ARG A 94 -0.58 -7.11 0.13
C ARG A 94 -1.32 -5.98 -0.59
N CYS A 95 -2.32 -5.39 0.06
CA CYS A 95 -3.05 -4.25 -0.50
C CYS A 95 -2.16 -3.01 -0.63
N LEU A 96 -1.23 -2.79 0.32
CA LEU A 96 -0.23 -1.73 0.21
C LEU A 96 0.69 -1.95 -1.01
N VAL A 97 1.21 -3.16 -1.20
CA VAL A 97 2.05 -3.50 -2.38
C VAL A 97 1.29 -3.24 -3.69
N LEU A 98 0.01 -3.65 -3.78
CA LEU A 98 -0.83 -3.36 -4.94
C LEU A 98 -1.02 -1.85 -5.19
N TRP A 99 -1.21 -1.06 -4.13
CA TRP A 99 -1.31 0.40 -4.22
C TRP A 99 -0.01 1.03 -4.73
N VAL A 100 1.16 0.61 -4.23
CA VAL A 100 2.46 1.14 -4.67
C VAL A 100 2.68 0.86 -6.16
N HIS A 101 2.42 -0.38 -6.57
CA HIS A 101 2.41 -0.80 -7.95
C HIS A 101 1.50 0.11 -8.80
N HIS A 102 0.24 0.33 -8.37
CA HIS A 102 -0.70 1.25 -9.04
C HIS A 102 -0.13 2.66 -9.23
N ARG A 103 0.53 3.20 -8.21
CA ARG A 103 1.16 4.53 -8.26
C ARG A 103 2.31 4.60 -9.27
N MET A 104 3.20 3.62 -9.26
CA MET A 104 4.36 3.59 -10.15
C MET A 104 3.94 3.51 -11.62
N HIS A 105 3.06 2.58 -11.97
CA HIS A 105 2.55 2.46 -13.34
C HIS A 105 1.79 3.72 -13.80
N ARG A 106 0.99 4.33 -12.92
CA ARG A 106 0.31 5.58 -13.25
C ARG A 106 1.34 6.65 -13.59
N ALA A 107 2.39 6.78 -12.81
CA ALA A 107 3.38 7.82 -12.99
C ALA A 107 4.29 7.57 -14.23
N GLU A 108 4.61 6.31 -14.54
CA GLU A 108 5.23 5.92 -15.82
C GLU A 108 4.37 6.34 -17.02
N ARG A 109 3.06 6.07 -16.99
CA ARG A 109 2.14 6.50 -18.06
C ARG A 109 2.06 8.02 -18.24
N HIS A 110 2.24 8.80 -17.17
CA HIS A 110 2.30 10.26 -17.29
C HIS A 110 3.67 10.74 -17.82
N ARG A 111 4.75 9.97 -17.60
CA ARG A 111 6.09 10.28 -18.10
C ARG A 111 6.29 9.94 -19.58
N SER A 112 5.39 9.16 -20.17
CA SER A 112 5.33 8.89 -21.61
C SER A 112 4.25 9.75 -22.30
N PRO A 113 4.44 11.07 -22.51
CA PRO A 113 3.61 11.82 -23.43
C PRO A 113 4.11 11.57 -24.85
N GLY A 114 3.56 10.55 -25.52
CA GLY A 114 3.82 10.33 -26.95
C GLY A 114 3.99 8.85 -27.32
N GLY A 115 2.92 8.28 -27.86
CA GLY A 115 2.93 7.17 -28.81
C GLY A 115 2.06 7.59 -29.98
#